data_AF-A0A383BKF1-F1
#
_entry.id   AF-A0A383BKF1-F1
#
_cell.length_a   1.000
_cell.length_b   1.000
_cell.length_c   1.000
_cell.angle_alpha   90.00
_cell.angle_beta   90.00
_cell.angle_gamma   90.00
#
_symmetry.space_group_name_H-M   'P 1'
#
loop_
_entity.id
_entity.type
_entity.pdbx_description
1 polymer ?
#
loop_
_entity_poly.entity_id
_entity_poly.type
_entity_poly.pdbx_seq_one_letter_code
_entity_poly.pdbx_strand_id
1 'polypeptide(L)' 'MKILILGASGEIGHAACKILSKNHDISGLMRNNNKLNSVKFFEKVLAEPHCHFIKDFNDFDFVKSKIKKINPD' A
#
# COMPACT_ATOMS: atom_id res chain seq x y z
N MET A 1 -14.35 6.40 3.33
CA MET A 1 -14.07 4.97 3.56
C MET A 1 -12.57 4.77 3.57
N LYS A 2 -12.04 3.97 4.49
CA LYS A 2 -10.62 3.57 4.51
C LYS A 2 -10.48 2.30 3.66
N ILE A 3 -9.51 2.25 2.75
CA ILE A 3 -9.30 1.10 1.85
C ILE A 3 -7.84 0.65 1.97
N LEU A 4 -7.66 -0.65 2.18
CA LEU A 4 -6.35 -1.30 2.12
C LEU A 4 -6.19 -2.04 0.78
N ILE A 5 -5.14 -1.71 0.04
CA ILE A 5 -4.80 -2.36 -1.23
C ILE A 5 -3.60 -3.29 -1.04
N LEU A 6 -3.80 -4.58 -1.27
CA LEU A 6 -2.74 -5.59 -1.29
C LEU A 6 -2.06 -5.59 -2.65
N GLY A 7 -0.72 -5.59 -2.68
CA GLY A 7 0.02 -5.57 -3.94
C GLY A 7 -0.05 -4.23 -4.67
N ALA A 8 -0.17 -3.12 -3.91
CA ALA A 8 -0.25 -1.76 -4.44
C ALA A 8 0.93 -1.34 -5.36
N SER A 9 2.07 -2.02 -5.28
CA SER A 9 3.22 -1.81 -6.17
C SER A 9 3.08 -2.46 -7.56
N GLY A 10 2.11 -3.37 -7.74
CA GLY A 10 1.82 -4.00 -9.03
C GLY A 10 1.02 -3.07 -9.93
N GLU A 11 0.92 -3.40 -11.22
CA GLU A 11 0.27 -2.54 -12.22
C GLU A 11 -1.19 -2.21 -11.87
N ILE A 12 -1.98 -3.22 -11.50
CA ILE A 12 -3.39 -3.05 -11.09
C ILE A 12 -3.47 -2.29 -9.76
N GLY A 13 -2.66 -2.68 -8.78
CA GLY A 13 -2.63 -2.03 -7.47
C GLY A 13 -2.29 -0.54 -7.56
N HIS A 14 -1.34 -0.19 -8.44
CA HIS A 14 -0.95 1.17 -8.73
C HIS A 14 -2.12 1.97 -9.29
N ALA A 15 -2.80 1.45 -10.32
CA ALA A 15 -3.95 2.12 -10.91
C ALA A 15 -5.07 2.33 -9.89
N ALA A 16 -5.34 1.31 -9.07
CA ALA A 16 -6.32 1.38 -7.99
C ALA A 16 -5.96 2.45 -6.95
N CYS A 17 -4.71 2.48 -6.47
CA CYS A 17 -4.24 3.52 -5.55
C CYS A 17 -4.47 4.93 -6.12
N LYS A 18 -4.08 5.15 -7.38
CA LYS A 18 -4.18 6.46 -8.03
C LYS A 18 -5.63 6.94 -8.23
N ILE A 19 -6.54 6.04 -8.54
CA ILE A 19 -7.95 6.39 -8.79
C ILE A 19 -8.67 6.61 -7.46
N LEU A 20 -8.50 5.69 -6.51
CA LEU A 20 -9.26 5.67 -5.26
C LEU A 20 -8.76 6.71 -4.26
N SER A 21 -7.48 7.10 -4.29
CA SER A 21 -6.92 8.13 -3.39
C SER A 21 -7.56 9.52 -3.56
N LYS A 22 -8.27 9.75 -4.67
CA LYS A 22 -9.01 11.01 -4.90
C LYS A 22 -10.17 11.21 -3.92
N ASN A 23 -10.80 10.11 -3.49
CA ASN A 23 -12.07 10.15 -2.75
C ASN A 23 -12.03 9.32 -1.45
N HIS A 24 -10.95 8.59 -1.21
CA HIS A 24 -10.83 7.65 -0.11
C HIS A 24 -9.46 7.75 0.55
N ASP A 25 -9.43 7.39 1.83
CA ASP A 25 -8.19 7.22 2.57
C ASP A 25 -7.62 5.84 2.20
N ILE A 26 -6.50 5.82 1.50
CA ILE A 26 -5.89 4.60 0.95
C ILE A 26 -4.63 4.27 1.73
N SER A 27 -4.49 3.00 2.09
CA SER A 27 -3.22 2.42 2.53
C SER A 27 -2.83 1.27 1.62
N GLY A 28 -1.53 1.09 1.38
CA GLY A 28 -1.00 0.01 0.56
C GLY A 28 -0.21 -0.99 1.40
N LEU A 29 -0.49 -2.28 1.29
CA LEU A 29 0.38 -3.34 1.83
C LEU A 29 1.14 -3.96 0.65
N MET A 30 2.45 -3.79 0.63
CA MET A 30 3.28 -4.19 -0.51
C MET A 30 4.66 -4.66 -0.08
N ARG A 31 5.36 -5.35 -0.98
CA ARG A 31 6.77 -5.67 -0.76
C ARG A 31 7.61 -4.43 -1.02
N ASN A 32 8.71 -4.29 -0.28
CA ASN A 32 9.69 -3.25 -0.62
C ASN A 32 10.24 -3.53 -2.02
N ASN A 33 10.23 -2.50 -2.87
CA ASN A 33 10.71 -2.59 -4.24
C ASN A 33 11.45 -1.30 -4.61
N ASN A 34 12.74 -1.43 -4.86
CA ASN A 34 13.68 -0.36 -5.16
C ASN A 34 13.22 0.46 -6.38
N LYS A 35 12.45 -0.15 -7.28
CA LYS A 35 11.92 0.50 -8.49
C LYS A 35 10.83 1.53 -8.21
N LEU A 36 10.20 1.53 -7.03
CA LEU A 36 9.11 2.45 -6.69
C LEU A 36 9.56 3.93 -6.75
N ASN A 37 10.78 4.21 -6.29
CA ASN A 37 11.39 5.54 -6.38
C ASN A 37 11.65 5.94 -7.82
N SER A 38 12.16 5.02 -8.65
CA SER A 38 12.48 5.30 -10.05
C SER A 38 11.27 5.71 -10.89
N VAL A 39 10.08 5.19 -10.55
CA VAL A 39 8.82 5.53 -11.24
C VAL A 39 8.03 6.64 -10.53
N LYS A 40 8.63 7.30 -9.53
CA LYS A 40 8.00 8.36 -8.73
C LYS A 40 6.68 7.92 -8.10
N PHE A 41 6.58 6.66 -7.67
CA PHE A 41 5.36 6.11 -7.10
C PHE A 41 4.89 6.92 -5.89
N PHE A 42 5.79 7.22 -4.96
CA PHE A 42 5.44 7.94 -3.73
C PHE A 42 5.08 9.41 -3.96
N GLU A 43 5.60 10.03 -5.03
CA GLU A 43 5.23 11.40 -5.41
C GLU A 43 3.89 11.46 -6.16
N LYS A 44 3.58 10.45 -6.98
CA LYS A 44 2.49 10.51 -7.98
C LYS A 44 1.29 9.62 -7.71
N VAL A 45 1.40 8.66 -6.79
CA VAL A 45 0.42 7.57 -6.63
C VAL A 45 -0.07 7.47 -5.20
N LEU A 46 0.83 7.12 -4.28
CA LEU A 46 0.52 6.94 -2.86
C LEU A 46 1.75 7.28 -2.03
N ALA A 47 1.67 8.29 -1.17
CA ALA A 47 2.81 8.73 -0.39
C ALA A 47 3.32 7.62 0.55
N GLU A 48 4.63 7.60 0.75
CA GLU A 48 5.33 6.55 1.50
C GLU A 48 4.76 6.29 2.91
N PRO A 49 4.30 7.31 3.68
CA PRO A 49 3.70 7.06 5.00
C PRO A 49 2.43 6.20 4.96
N HIS A 50 1.73 6.13 3.82
CA HIS A 50 0.55 5.27 3.61
C HIS A 50 0.92 3.89 3.06
N CYS A 51 2.22 3.61 2.91
CA CYS A 51 2.75 2.36 2.40
C CYS A 51 3.30 1.52 3.54
N HIS A 52 2.77 0.30 3.68
CA HIS A 52 3.19 -0.68 4.65
C HIS A 52 4.00 -1.75 3.95
N PHE A 53 5.30 -1.76 4.21
CA PHE A 53 6.21 -2.70 3.58
C PHE A 53 6.31 -4.01 4.35
N ILE A 54 6.24 -5.11 3.61
CA ILE A 54 6.47 -6.48 4.09
C ILE A 54 7.65 -7.10 3.33
N LYS A 55 8.33 -8.08 3.94
CA LYS A 55 9.33 -8.89 3.23
C LYS A 55 8.67 -10.01 2.42
N ASP A 56 7.76 -10.74 3.06
CA ASP A 56 7.00 -11.85 2.49
C ASP A 56 5.53 -11.74 2.94
N PHE A 57 4.61 -12.14 2.06
CA PHE A 57 3.17 -12.23 2.36
C PHE A 57 2.82 -13.48 3.19
N ASN A 58 3.71 -14.46 3.24
CA ASN A 58 3.54 -15.68 4.03
C ASN A 58 3.65 -15.46 5.56
N ASP A 59 4.11 -14.28 5.99
CA ASP A 59 4.14 -13.90 7.42
C ASP A 59 2.76 -13.36 7.85
N PHE A 60 1.82 -14.29 8.07
CA PHE A 60 0.43 -13.97 8.36
C PHE A 60 0.22 -13.10 9.61
N ASP A 61 1.00 -13.31 10.66
CA ASP A 61 0.88 -12.53 11.90
C ASP A 61 1.37 -11.10 11.71
N PHE A 62 2.46 -10.91 10.96
CA PHE A 62 2.91 -9.58 10.57
C PHE A 62 1.88 -8.86 9.70
N VAL A 63 1.32 -9.54 8.70
CA VAL A 63 0.26 -8.98 7.83
C VAL A 63 -0.96 -8.57 8.65
N LYS A 64 -1.46 -9.43 9.54
CA LYS A 64 -2.58 -9.10 10.44
C LYS A 64 -2.28 -7.88 11.32
N SER A 65 -1.08 -7.81 11.89
CA SER A 65 -0.64 -6.68 12.71
C SER A 65 -0.63 -5.36 11.92
N LYS A 66 -0.15 -5.38 10.67
CA LYS A 66 -0.19 -4.21 9.78
C LYS A 66 -1.62 -3.81 9.44
N ILE A 67 -2.50 -4.76 9.13
CA ILE A 67 -3.92 -4.48 8.85
C ILE A 67 -4.58 -3.80 10.05
N LYS A 68 -4.39 -4.31 11.27
CA LYS A 68 -4.90 -3.69 12.50
C LYS A 68 -4.35 -2.29 12.74
N LYS A 69 -3.08 -2.02 12.40
CA LYS A 69 -2.51 -0.67 12.52
C LYS A 69 -3.16 0.33 11.56
N ILE A 70 -3.57 -0.13 10.37
CA ILE A 70 -4.20 0.70 9.33
C ILE A 70 -5.64 1.01 9.68
N ASN A 71 -6.35 0.00 10.19
CA ASN A 71 -7.72 0.14 10.65
C ASN A 71 -7.83 -0.39 12.09
N PRO A 72 -7.39 0.41 13.09
CA PRO A 72 -7.69 0.09 14.47
C PRO A 72 -9.21 0.18 14.63
N ASP A 73 -9.81 -0.89 15.16
CA ASP A 73 -11.23 -0.86 15.56
C ASP A 73 -11.53 0.32 16.48
#